data_AF-A0A538TJ59-F1
#
_entry.id   AF-A0A538TJ59-F1
#
_cell.length_a   1.000
_cell.length_b   1.000
_cell.length_c   1.000
_cell.angle_alpha   90.00
_cell.angle_beta   90.00
_cell.angle_gamma   90.00
#
_symmetry.space_group_name_H-M   'P 1'
#
loop_
_entity.id
_entity.type
_entity.pdbx_description
1 polymer ?
#
loop_
_entity_poly.entity_id
_entity_poly.type
_entity_poly.pdbx_seq_one_letter_code
_entity_poly.pdbx_strand_id
1 'polypeptide(L)'
;MLTKRLTRCCAVIFMTGVAMSPVLEAHPAAAQTDSTYFYRYLLGALSNFQTGCFGPCACPVLISSPLEGTFTLKHVGFDGLFDRYSVSDVRWVVPDNTTTLTIQGAGTYRVGGEVAVQQQMSLDLSVSGGPIQHFDSGLIAGGGGFPKIDITISLHQNTACRDTMMRVEASPYYTASGIATGAIGNSAALDRVSPNPFGGQVKLRLTLAHPGPVEIVVYDLGGRIVRSLANGAWFTAGEHTLSWDGRCDSGASSSAGVYFVRAQAGGDRFVRRVVKVE
;
A
#
# COMPACT_ATOMS: atom_id res chain seq x y z
N MET A 1 -2.05 26.81 48.44
CA MET A 1 -3.28 27.03 47.66
C MET A 1 -3.15 28.32 46.85
N LEU A 2 -3.73 28.33 45.65
CA LEU A 2 -3.87 29.40 44.64
C LEU A 2 -2.89 29.37 43.45
N THR A 3 -3.04 28.40 42.54
CA THR A 3 -3.78 28.51 41.25
C THR A 3 -3.50 29.78 40.43
N LYS A 4 -2.53 29.68 39.50
CA LYS A 4 -2.43 30.56 38.32
C LYS A 4 -3.60 30.23 37.38
N ARG A 5 -4.55 31.17 37.31
CA ARG A 5 -5.68 31.16 36.37
C ARG A 5 -5.22 31.55 34.97
N LEU A 6 -5.89 30.90 34.01
CA LEU A 6 -5.93 31.21 32.59
C LEU A 6 -6.38 32.66 32.32
N THR A 7 -5.78 33.28 31.30
CA THR A 7 -6.30 34.50 30.65
C THR A 7 -6.19 34.25 29.14
N ARG A 8 -7.21 33.67 28.49
CA ARG A 8 -8.25 34.37 27.70
C ARG A 8 -7.72 35.61 26.98
N CYS A 9 -7.42 35.43 25.69
CA CYS A 9 -7.17 36.51 24.74
C CYS A 9 -8.49 36.80 24.00
N CYS A 10 -9.11 37.95 24.27
CA CYS A 10 -10.24 38.48 23.52
C CYS A 10 -10.03 39.99 23.42
N ALA A 11 -9.80 40.51 22.21
CA ALA A 11 -9.89 41.92 21.91
C ALA A 11 -10.45 42.06 20.49
N VAL A 12 -11.71 42.50 20.43
CA VAL A 12 -12.47 42.85 19.23
C VAL A 12 -12.07 44.27 18.83
N ILE A 13 -11.61 44.45 17.60
CA ILE A 13 -11.45 45.77 16.99
C ILE A 13 -12.29 45.78 15.70
N PHE A 14 -13.33 46.60 15.71
CA PHE A 14 -14.11 46.98 14.53
C PHE A 14 -13.32 48.05 13.75
N MET A 15 -13.01 47.79 12.48
CA MET A 15 -12.73 48.84 11.51
C MET A 15 -13.48 48.55 10.22
N THR A 16 -14.35 49.49 9.88
CA THR A 16 -15.06 49.64 8.61
C THR A 16 -14.12 50.14 7.52
N GLY A 17 -14.15 49.54 6.32
CA GLY A 17 -13.63 50.24 5.14
C GLY A 17 -13.20 49.35 3.96
N VAL A 18 -13.96 49.50 2.87
CA VAL A 18 -13.60 49.24 1.46
C VAL A 18 -13.61 47.78 0.99
N ALA A 19 -14.68 47.44 0.26
CA ALA A 19 -14.79 46.24 -0.54
C ALA A 19 -13.92 46.35 -1.79
N MET A 20 -12.79 45.66 -1.79
CA MET A 20 -12.07 45.26 -3.00
C MET A 20 -12.31 43.75 -3.19
N SER A 21 -13.04 43.40 -4.25
CA SER A 21 -13.27 42.02 -4.64
C SER A 21 -11.95 41.32 -4.93
N PRO A 22 -11.59 40.21 -4.25
CA PRO A 22 -10.51 39.36 -4.74
C PRO A 22 -11.04 38.62 -5.98
N VAL A 23 -10.39 38.82 -7.12
CA VAL A 23 -10.49 37.89 -8.26
C VAL A 23 -9.93 36.58 -7.74
N LEU A 24 -10.82 35.66 -7.39
CA LEU A 24 -10.47 34.30 -7.02
C LEU A 24 -10.05 33.60 -8.32
N GLU A 25 -8.78 33.74 -8.69
CA GLU A 25 -8.17 32.82 -9.64
C GLU A 25 -8.19 31.45 -9.00
N ALA A 26 -9.20 30.67 -9.38
CA ALA A 26 -9.30 29.26 -9.12
C ALA A 26 -8.06 28.61 -9.75
N HIS A 27 -7.02 28.46 -8.94
CA HIS A 27 -5.93 27.57 -9.26
C HIS A 27 -6.59 26.20 -9.46
N PRO A 28 -6.38 25.52 -10.61
CA PRO A 28 -6.83 24.16 -10.72
C PRO A 28 -6.14 23.40 -9.58
N ALA A 29 -6.92 22.99 -8.59
CA ALA A 29 -6.50 21.95 -7.68
C ALA A 29 -6.06 20.81 -8.60
N ALA A 30 -4.76 20.54 -8.63
CA ALA A 30 -4.24 19.39 -9.33
C ALA A 30 -4.88 18.18 -8.66
N ALA A 31 -5.99 17.72 -9.24
CA ALA A 31 -6.48 16.38 -9.07
C ALA A 31 -5.41 15.48 -9.67
N GLN A 32 -4.39 15.14 -8.89
CA GLN A 32 -3.50 14.04 -9.22
C GLN A 32 -4.26 12.74 -8.96
N THR A 33 -5.20 12.45 -9.85
CA THR A 33 -5.73 11.11 -10.04
C THR A 33 -4.80 10.41 -11.02
N ASP A 34 -3.62 9.99 -10.57
CA ASP A 34 -2.72 9.19 -11.41
C ASP A 34 -2.73 7.72 -10.95
N SER A 35 -3.81 7.05 -11.33
CA SER A 35 -4.03 5.62 -11.21
C SER A 35 -3.18 4.83 -12.22
N THR A 36 -1.86 4.99 -12.21
CA THR A 36 -0.94 4.43 -13.24
C THR A 36 0.10 3.48 -12.66
N TYR A 37 -0.08 3.00 -11.42
CA TYR A 37 0.87 2.06 -10.81
C TYR A 37 0.33 0.63 -10.85
N PHE A 38 1.00 -0.21 -11.63
CA PHE A 38 0.75 -1.64 -11.72
C PHE A 38 2.01 -2.42 -11.32
N TYR A 39 1.86 -3.36 -10.40
CA TYR A 39 2.90 -4.29 -9.99
C TYR A 39 2.86 -5.50 -10.89
N ARG A 40 4.03 -5.97 -11.33
CA ARG A 40 4.14 -7.34 -11.83
C ARG A 40 4.46 -8.23 -10.65
N TYR A 41 3.68 -9.29 -10.50
CA TYR A 41 3.84 -10.32 -9.48
C TYR A 41 4.37 -11.59 -10.10
N LEU A 42 5.32 -12.23 -9.42
CA LEU A 42 5.86 -13.53 -9.78
C LEU A 42 5.34 -14.52 -8.74
N LEU A 43 4.85 -15.67 -9.21
CA LEU A 43 4.51 -16.77 -8.34
C LEU A 43 5.78 -17.37 -7.74
N GLY A 44 5.82 -17.48 -6.42
CA GLY A 44 6.91 -18.11 -5.69
C GLY A 44 6.74 -19.62 -5.60
N ALA A 45 7.76 -20.28 -5.05
CA ALA A 45 7.90 -21.74 -5.06
C ALA A 45 6.82 -22.50 -4.27
N LEU A 46 6.04 -21.81 -3.43
CA LEU A 46 4.93 -22.40 -2.69
C LEU A 46 3.61 -22.34 -3.46
N SER A 47 3.58 -21.64 -4.59
CA SER A 47 2.39 -21.62 -5.46
C SER A 47 2.14 -23.00 -6.04
N ASN A 48 0.89 -23.46 -5.95
CA ASN A 48 0.51 -24.79 -6.37
C ASN A 48 -0.84 -24.79 -7.09
N PHE A 49 -1.01 -25.80 -7.95
CA PHE A 49 -2.25 -26.12 -8.62
C PHE A 49 -2.69 -27.51 -8.16
N GLN A 50 -3.91 -27.61 -7.66
CA GLN A 50 -4.46 -28.87 -7.17
C GLN A 50 -5.87 -29.10 -7.73
N THR A 51 -6.09 -30.28 -8.30
CA THR A 51 -7.41 -30.73 -8.73
C THR A 51 -7.73 -32.02 -8.00
N GLY A 52 -8.89 -32.09 -7.35
CA GLY A 52 -9.22 -33.24 -6.54
C GLY A 52 -10.56 -33.10 -5.85
N CYS A 53 -10.81 -34.04 -4.93
CA CYS A 53 -11.96 -33.97 -4.05
C CYS A 53 -11.58 -33.23 -2.78
N PHE A 54 -12.27 -32.13 -2.47
CA PHE A 54 -12.10 -31.40 -1.22
C PHE A 54 -13.33 -31.66 -0.33
N GLY A 55 -13.16 -31.61 1.00
CA GLY A 55 -14.12 -32.19 1.96
C GLY A 55 -15.59 -31.88 1.66
N PRO A 56 -16.54 -32.84 1.82
CA PRO A 56 -16.53 -34.01 2.71
C PRO A 56 -16.11 -35.35 2.08
N CYS A 57 -15.60 -35.38 0.85
CA CYS A 57 -15.60 -36.60 0.05
C CYS A 57 -14.41 -37.55 0.22
N ALA A 58 -13.45 -37.26 1.10
CA ALA A 58 -12.39 -38.16 1.55
C ALA A 58 -11.61 -38.97 0.47
N CYS A 59 -11.53 -38.48 -0.77
CA CYS A 59 -10.72 -39.08 -1.85
C CYS A 59 -9.39 -38.33 -2.00
N PRO A 60 -8.32 -38.98 -2.48
CA PRO A 60 -7.00 -38.34 -2.61
C PRO A 60 -7.00 -37.18 -3.61
N VAL A 61 -6.14 -36.19 -3.37
CA VAL A 61 -5.81 -35.15 -4.37
C VAL A 61 -5.31 -35.86 -5.62
N LEU A 62 -5.99 -35.65 -6.74
CA LEU A 62 -5.72 -36.39 -7.98
C LEU A 62 -4.48 -35.86 -8.69
N ILE A 63 -4.28 -34.53 -8.64
CA ILE A 63 -3.16 -33.85 -9.28
C ILE A 63 -2.70 -32.73 -8.35
N SER A 64 -1.39 -32.66 -8.10
CA SER A 64 -0.74 -31.55 -7.41
C SER A 64 0.54 -31.21 -8.14
N SER A 65 0.58 -30.02 -8.72
CA SER A 65 1.71 -29.55 -9.51
C SER A 65 2.11 -28.13 -9.08
N PRO A 66 3.38 -27.73 -9.27
CA PRO A 66 3.78 -26.34 -9.09
C PRO A 66 2.95 -25.42 -9.98
N LEU A 67 2.70 -24.20 -9.51
CA LEU A 67 2.08 -23.16 -10.31
C LEU A 67 3.10 -22.04 -10.49
N GLU A 68 3.49 -21.79 -11.73
CA GLU A 68 4.51 -20.79 -12.06
C GLU A 68 3.92 -19.71 -12.96
N GLY A 69 4.55 -18.55 -12.98
CA GLY A 69 4.18 -17.48 -13.90
C GLY A 69 3.90 -16.17 -13.20
N THR A 70 3.18 -15.29 -13.88
CA THR A 70 3.08 -13.89 -13.48
C THR A 70 1.67 -13.35 -13.62
N PHE A 71 1.41 -12.25 -12.93
CA PHE A 71 0.22 -11.44 -13.13
C PHE A 71 0.52 -9.98 -12.82
N THR A 72 -0.36 -9.09 -13.23
CA THR A 72 -0.28 -7.66 -12.97
C THR A 72 -1.33 -7.27 -11.94
N LEU A 73 -0.96 -6.42 -10.98
CA LEU A 73 -1.84 -5.89 -9.95
C LEU A 73 -1.82 -4.35 -10.00
N LYS A 74 -2.94 -3.72 -10.32
CA LYS A 74 -3.04 -2.25 -10.43
C LYS A 74 -3.97 -1.70 -9.34
N HIS A 75 -3.52 -0.70 -8.57
CA HIS A 75 -4.40 -0.07 -7.57
C HIS A 75 -5.50 0.74 -8.25
N VAL A 76 -6.74 0.53 -7.83
CA VAL A 76 -7.93 1.22 -8.37
C VAL A 76 -8.58 2.16 -7.36
N GLY A 77 -8.20 2.09 -6.08
CA GLY A 77 -8.65 3.02 -5.05
C GLY A 77 -8.93 2.35 -3.71
N PHE A 78 -9.45 3.13 -2.76
CA PHE A 78 -9.80 2.70 -1.42
C PHE A 78 -11.29 2.98 -1.17
N ASP A 79 -12.01 2.05 -0.55
CA ASP A 79 -13.47 2.16 -0.32
C ASP A 79 -13.88 2.51 1.12
N GLY A 80 -12.92 2.83 1.97
CA GLY A 80 -13.14 3.12 3.40
C GLY A 80 -12.76 1.95 4.31
N LEU A 81 -12.72 0.72 3.79
CA LEU A 81 -12.31 -0.46 4.53
C LEU A 81 -11.18 -1.23 3.85
N PHE A 82 -11.19 -1.28 2.51
CA PHE A 82 -10.25 -2.06 1.70
C PHE A 82 -9.57 -1.20 0.63
N ASP A 83 -8.28 -1.43 0.46
CA ASP A 83 -7.59 -1.10 -0.79
C ASP A 83 -8.00 -2.10 -1.86
N ARG A 84 -8.37 -1.58 -3.03
CA ARG A 84 -8.87 -2.36 -4.17
C ARG A 84 -7.88 -2.29 -5.32
N TYR A 85 -7.71 -3.42 -5.99
CA TYR A 85 -6.81 -3.60 -7.10
C TYR A 85 -7.49 -4.37 -8.24
N SER A 86 -7.18 -4.01 -9.49
CA SER A 86 -7.48 -4.86 -10.64
C SER A 86 -6.33 -5.83 -10.88
N VAL A 87 -6.64 -7.09 -11.11
CA VAL A 87 -5.70 -8.12 -11.54
C VAL A 87 -5.81 -8.26 -13.07
N SER A 88 -4.70 -8.16 -13.78
CA SER A 88 -4.64 -8.34 -15.24
C SER A 88 -3.43 -9.17 -15.65
N ASP A 89 -3.32 -9.50 -16.93
CA ASP A 89 -2.16 -10.20 -17.50
C ASP A 89 -1.79 -11.50 -16.77
N VAL A 90 -2.77 -12.23 -16.25
CA VAL A 90 -2.51 -13.54 -15.64
C VAL A 90 -1.94 -14.44 -16.72
N ARG A 91 -0.72 -14.91 -16.50
CA ARG A 91 0.01 -15.84 -17.37
C ARG A 91 0.65 -16.88 -16.48
N TRP A 92 -0.14 -17.85 -16.05
CA TRP A 92 0.35 -18.95 -15.24
C TRP A 92 0.50 -20.21 -16.08
N VAL A 93 1.37 -21.07 -15.63
CA VAL A 93 1.63 -22.38 -16.22
C VAL A 93 1.72 -23.41 -15.12
N VAL A 94 1.20 -24.59 -15.41
CA VAL A 94 1.37 -25.77 -14.59
C VAL A 94 2.25 -26.71 -15.39
N PRO A 95 3.55 -26.81 -15.05
CA PRO A 95 4.46 -27.72 -15.75
C PRO A 95 4.04 -29.17 -15.47
N ASP A 96 4.05 -29.97 -16.54
CA ASP A 96 3.90 -31.42 -16.51
C ASP A 96 4.95 -32.04 -17.46
N ASN A 97 5.21 -33.34 -17.32
CA ASN A 97 6.24 -34.07 -18.05
C ASN A 97 5.99 -34.16 -19.56
N THR A 98 4.75 -33.93 -20.01
CA THR A 98 4.34 -34.13 -21.42
C THR A 98 3.65 -32.93 -22.04
N THR A 99 2.97 -32.08 -21.27
CA THR A 99 2.25 -30.90 -21.79
C THR A 99 2.13 -29.82 -20.71
N THR A 100 2.55 -28.59 -21.02
CA THR A 100 2.36 -27.45 -20.12
C THR A 100 0.93 -26.94 -20.21
N LEU A 101 0.19 -27.02 -19.10
CA LEU A 101 -1.14 -26.42 -18.98
C LEU A 101 -0.98 -24.91 -18.75
N THR A 102 -1.65 -24.10 -19.57
CA THR A 102 -1.60 -22.63 -19.49
C THR A 102 -2.86 -22.09 -18.84
N ILE A 103 -2.73 -21.06 -18.02
CA ILE A 103 -3.85 -20.41 -17.34
C ILE A 103 -3.74 -18.91 -17.59
N GLN A 104 -4.83 -18.32 -18.08
CA GLN A 104 -4.89 -16.91 -18.43
C GLN A 104 -6.19 -16.28 -17.96
N GLY A 105 -6.16 -14.98 -17.67
CA GLY A 105 -7.36 -14.28 -17.24
C GLY A 105 -7.08 -12.97 -16.52
N ALA A 106 -8.06 -12.52 -15.75
CA ALA A 106 -8.06 -11.25 -15.04
C ALA A 106 -9.03 -11.31 -13.86
N GLY A 107 -9.06 -10.25 -13.04
CA GLY A 107 -10.02 -10.16 -11.96
C GLY A 107 -9.71 -9.01 -11.01
N THR A 108 -9.93 -9.25 -9.72
CA THR A 108 -9.78 -8.24 -8.68
C THR A 108 -9.11 -8.82 -7.43
N TYR A 109 -8.47 -7.92 -6.68
CA TYR A 109 -7.93 -8.22 -5.37
C TYR A 109 -8.25 -7.06 -4.43
N ARG A 110 -8.56 -7.39 -3.18
CA ARG A 110 -8.74 -6.39 -2.13
C ARG A 110 -8.06 -6.84 -0.84
N VAL A 111 -7.52 -5.88 -0.10
CA VAL A 111 -6.85 -6.11 1.18
C VAL A 111 -7.09 -4.91 2.10
N GLY A 112 -7.32 -5.17 3.39
CA GLY A 112 -7.66 -4.13 4.36
C GLY A 112 -8.53 -4.67 5.48
N GLY A 113 -9.22 -3.78 6.18
CA GLY A 113 -10.06 -4.10 7.33
C GLY A 113 -9.68 -3.28 8.56
N GLU A 114 -10.70 -2.91 9.36
CA GLU A 114 -10.55 -2.01 10.50
C GLU A 114 -9.98 -2.71 11.75
N VAL A 115 -10.42 -3.94 12.01
CA VAL A 115 -10.09 -4.69 13.24
C VAL A 115 -9.08 -5.80 12.96
N ALA A 116 -9.24 -6.51 11.86
CA ALA A 116 -8.33 -7.54 11.39
C ALA A 116 -8.12 -7.36 9.89
N VAL A 117 -6.86 -7.50 9.46
CA VAL A 117 -6.56 -7.47 8.03
C VAL A 117 -7.15 -8.72 7.39
N GLN A 118 -7.97 -8.48 6.37
CA GLN A 118 -8.59 -9.47 5.53
C GLN A 118 -8.21 -9.21 4.08
N GLN A 119 -8.29 -10.26 3.27
CA GLN A 119 -8.01 -10.19 1.84
C GLN A 119 -8.96 -11.10 1.07
N GLN A 120 -9.19 -10.74 -0.20
CA GLN A 120 -9.93 -11.57 -1.15
C GLN A 120 -9.34 -11.40 -2.54
N MET A 121 -9.20 -12.52 -3.25
CA MET A 121 -8.86 -12.57 -4.66
C MET A 121 -9.98 -13.26 -5.43
N SER A 122 -10.43 -12.62 -6.51
CA SER A 122 -11.55 -13.09 -7.34
C SER A 122 -11.14 -12.96 -8.80
N LEU A 123 -10.98 -14.08 -9.49
CA LEU A 123 -10.40 -14.17 -10.84
C LEU A 123 -11.29 -14.96 -11.80
N ASP A 124 -11.41 -14.47 -13.02
CA ASP A 124 -12.01 -15.18 -14.14
C ASP A 124 -10.88 -15.73 -15.02
N LEU A 125 -10.68 -17.05 -14.98
CA LEU A 125 -9.54 -17.73 -15.60
C LEU A 125 -9.99 -18.76 -16.63
N SER A 126 -9.31 -18.80 -17.77
CA SER A 126 -9.37 -19.88 -18.76
C SER A 126 -8.18 -20.81 -18.55
N VAL A 127 -8.45 -22.12 -18.54
CA VAL A 127 -7.45 -23.17 -18.38
C VAL A 127 -7.27 -23.92 -19.70
N SER A 128 -6.07 -23.92 -20.26
CA SER A 128 -5.70 -24.51 -21.57
C SER A 128 -6.62 -24.09 -22.73
N GLY A 129 -7.08 -22.83 -22.73
CA GLY A 129 -8.01 -22.32 -23.75
C GLY A 129 -9.46 -22.82 -23.61
N GLY A 130 -9.79 -23.48 -22.49
CA GLY A 130 -11.16 -23.87 -22.14
C GLY A 130 -12.06 -22.68 -21.77
N PRO A 131 -13.32 -22.94 -21.37
CA PRO A 131 -14.24 -21.88 -20.95
C PRO A 131 -13.66 -21.10 -19.76
N ILE A 132 -14.01 -19.82 -19.68
CA ILE A 132 -13.69 -18.97 -18.53
C ILE A 132 -14.46 -19.51 -17.31
N GLN A 133 -13.75 -19.65 -16.20
CA GLN A 133 -14.30 -20.11 -14.94
C GLN A 133 -13.93 -19.12 -13.84
N HIS A 134 -14.84 -18.95 -12.87
CA HIS A 134 -14.68 -18.02 -11.76
C HIS A 134 -14.03 -18.70 -10.56
N PHE A 135 -12.89 -18.18 -10.13
CA PHE A 135 -12.14 -18.62 -8.96
C PHE A 135 -12.20 -17.53 -7.89
N ASP A 136 -12.61 -17.88 -6.69
CA ASP A 136 -12.67 -16.95 -5.57
C ASP A 136 -12.05 -17.58 -4.31
N SER A 137 -11.36 -16.77 -3.51
CA SER A 137 -10.83 -17.19 -2.22
C SER A 137 -11.86 -17.09 -1.08
N GLY A 138 -12.95 -16.38 -1.30
CA GLY A 138 -13.75 -15.76 -0.26
C GLY A 138 -12.97 -14.66 0.46
N LEU A 139 -13.66 -13.96 1.38
CA LEU A 139 -13.02 -13.02 2.28
C LEU A 139 -12.38 -13.78 3.44
N ILE A 140 -11.05 -13.81 3.49
CA ILE A 140 -10.30 -14.56 4.50
C ILE A 140 -9.39 -13.63 5.31
N ALA A 141 -9.08 -14.02 6.55
CA ALA A 141 -8.07 -13.32 7.34
C ALA A 141 -6.68 -13.47 6.71
N GLY A 142 -5.88 -12.41 6.70
CA GLY A 142 -4.56 -12.39 6.07
C GLY A 142 -4.23 -11.04 5.45
N GLY A 143 -3.23 -10.99 4.57
CA GLY A 143 -2.84 -9.76 3.87
C GLY A 143 -2.02 -8.77 4.71
N GLY A 144 -1.78 -9.02 6.00
CA GLY A 144 -0.87 -8.18 6.82
C GLY A 144 0.58 -8.18 6.35
N GLY A 145 0.96 -9.15 5.50
CA GLY A 145 2.26 -9.19 4.81
C GLY A 145 2.27 -8.50 3.44
N PHE A 146 1.20 -7.81 3.05
CA PHE A 146 1.13 -7.09 1.78
C PHE A 146 2.33 -6.13 1.64
N PRO A 147 3.01 -6.07 0.48
CA PRO A 147 2.58 -6.55 -0.84
C PRO A 147 2.82 -8.04 -1.12
N LYS A 148 3.28 -8.85 -0.16
CA LYS A 148 3.26 -10.30 -0.36
C LYS A 148 1.82 -10.82 -0.31
N ILE A 149 1.46 -11.64 -1.30
CA ILE A 149 0.17 -12.32 -1.39
C ILE A 149 0.40 -13.80 -1.10
N ASP A 150 -0.39 -14.37 -0.19
CA ASP A 150 -0.49 -15.81 0.05
C ASP A 150 -1.97 -16.10 0.31
N ILE A 151 -2.62 -16.69 -0.69
CA ILE A 151 -4.06 -16.94 -0.69
C ILE A 151 -4.38 -18.17 -1.52
N THR A 152 -5.45 -18.88 -1.19
CA THR A 152 -5.96 -19.98 -2.01
C THR A 152 -7.27 -19.55 -2.67
N ILE A 153 -7.36 -19.69 -4.00
CA ILE A 153 -8.57 -19.46 -4.78
C ILE A 153 -9.12 -20.81 -5.26
N SER A 154 -10.44 -20.94 -5.39
CA SER A 154 -11.08 -22.17 -5.87
C SER A 154 -12.37 -21.91 -6.64
N LEU A 155 -12.82 -22.88 -7.44
CA LEU A 155 -13.99 -22.73 -8.30
C LEU A 155 -15.30 -22.77 -7.52
N HIS A 156 -15.33 -23.41 -6.34
CA HIS A 156 -16.54 -23.58 -5.52
C HIS A 156 -17.76 -24.08 -6.33
N GLN A 157 -17.55 -24.84 -7.41
CA GLN A 157 -18.58 -25.15 -8.43
C GLN A 157 -19.64 -26.18 -7.98
N ASN A 158 -19.73 -26.47 -6.68
CA ASN A 158 -20.79 -27.25 -6.02
C ASN A 158 -21.19 -28.58 -6.71
N THR A 159 -20.32 -29.14 -7.54
CA THR A 159 -20.52 -30.41 -8.24
C THR A 159 -19.99 -31.53 -7.36
N ALA A 160 -20.76 -31.78 -6.30
CA ALA A 160 -20.69 -32.86 -5.31
C ALA A 160 -19.40 -33.01 -4.47
N CYS A 161 -18.19 -32.86 -5.01
CA CYS A 161 -16.92 -33.10 -4.28
C CYS A 161 -15.68 -32.50 -4.93
N ARG A 162 -15.69 -32.35 -6.25
CA ARG A 162 -14.48 -32.07 -7.03
C ARG A 162 -14.32 -30.57 -7.18
N ASP A 163 -13.16 -30.07 -6.78
CA ASP A 163 -12.80 -28.67 -6.97
C ASP A 163 -11.42 -28.57 -7.63
N THR A 164 -11.15 -27.38 -8.14
CA THR A 164 -9.83 -26.96 -8.58
C THR A 164 -9.43 -25.80 -7.71
N MET A 165 -8.31 -25.95 -7.01
CA MET A 165 -7.77 -24.91 -6.15
C MET A 165 -6.35 -24.53 -6.55
N MET A 166 -6.03 -23.27 -6.34
CA MET A 166 -4.73 -22.71 -6.62
C MET A 166 -4.26 -21.93 -5.41
N ARG A 167 -3.14 -22.32 -4.82
CA ARG A 167 -2.44 -21.45 -3.88
C ARG A 167 -1.62 -20.45 -4.67
N VAL A 168 -1.92 -19.18 -4.48
CA VAL A 168 -1.24 -18.03 -5.07
C VAL A 168 -0.34 -17.45 -3.99
N GLU A 169 0.90 -17.91 -3.96
CA GLU A 169 1.97 -17.32 -3.16
C GLU A 169 2.82 -16.46 -4.11
N ALA A 170 2.70 -15.14 -3.99
CA ALA A 170 3.25 -14.22 -4.96
C ALA A 170 3.86 -12.99 -4.28
N SER A 171 4.94 -12.50 -4.86
CA SER A 171 5.58 -11.26 -4.44
C SER A 171 5.80 -10.35 -5.65
N PRO A 172 5.81 -9.02 -5.46
CA PRO A 172 6.21 -8.11 -6.53
C PRO A 172 7.60 -8.48 -7.03
N TYR A 173 7.78 -8.54 -8.35
CA TYR A 173 9.09 -8.66 -8.96
C TYR A 173 9.29 -7.50 -9.93
N TYR A 174 10.43 -6.86 -9.79
CA TYR A 174 10.85 -5.79 -10.66
C TYR A 174 11.81 -6.40 -11.66
N THR A 175 11.40 -6.50 -12.93
CA THR A 175 12.37 -6.69 -13.99
C THR A 175 13.17 -5.40 -14.07
N ALA A 176 14.29 -5.34 -13.36
CA ALA A 176 15.33 -4.38 -13.68
C ALA A 176 15.58 -4.51 -15.18
N SER A 177 15.46 -3.40 -15.90
CA SER A 177 15.74 -3.38 -17.32
C SER A 177 17.21 -3.72 -17.53
N GLY A 178 17.50 -5.01 -17.70
CA GLY A 178 18.84 -5.56 -17.91
C GLY A 178 19.67 -5.72 -16.63
N ILE A 179 20.26 -6.91 -16.51
CA ILE A 179 21.26 -7.37 -15.52
C ILE A 179 20.67 -7.88 -14.19
N ALA A 180 20.60 -9.21 -14.09
CA ALA A 180 20.49 -9.93 -12.82
C ALA A 180 21.79 -9.77 -12.01
N THR A 181 21.69 -9.57 -10.70
CA THR A 181 22.33 -10.39 -9.64
C THR A 181 22.06 -9.73 -8.27
N GLY A 182 21.45 -10.47 -7.34
CA GLY A 182 21.83 -10.46 -5.92
C GLY A 182 21.30 -9.34 -5.01
N ALA A 183 20.59 -9.77 -3.96
CA ALA A 183 20.42 -9.12 -2.66
C ALA A 183 19.73 -7.74 -2.62
N ILE A 184 18.46 -7.78 -2.21
CA ILE A 184 17.75 -6.83 -1.33
C ILE A 184 18.69 -5.82 -0.64
N GLY A 185 18.89 -4.66 -1.27
CA GLY A 185 19.55 -3.49 -0.71
C GLY A 185 18.62 -2.29 -0.78
N ASN A 186 18.30 -1.71 0.38
CA ASN A 186 17.53 -0.50 0.67
C ASN A 186 16.34 -0.20 -0.26
N SER A 187 15.14 -0.45 0.22
CA SER A 187 13.89 -0.17 -0.49
C SER A 187 13.44 1.30 -0.35
N ALA A 188 13.98 2.03 0.63
CA ALA A 188 13.73 3.46 0.83
C ALA A 188 14.96 4.22 1.36
N ALA A 189 14.95 5.54 1.25
CA ALA A 189 15.95 6.44 1.81
C ALA A 189 15.34 7.78 2.22
N LEU A 190 15.69 8.28 3.42
CA LEU A 190 15.35 9.64 3.84
C LEU A 190 16.59 10.53 3.68
N ASP A 191 16.74 11.06 2.47
CA ASP A 191 17.98 11.67 1.97
C ASP A 191 18.23 13.07 2.52
N ARG A 192 17.16 13.86 2.66
CA ARG A 192 17.30 15.27 3.04
C ARG A 192 16.16 15.73 3.92
N VAL A 193 16.50 16.38 5.03
CA VAL A 193 15.56 17.11 5.89
C VAL A 193 16.07 18.55 5.99
N SER A 194 15.48 19.45 5.20
CA SER A 194 16.00 20.81 5.04
C SER A 194 14.93 21.87 4.76
N PRO A 195 15.13 23.12 5.19
CA PRO A 195 16.24 23.58 6.03
C PRO A 195 16.15 23.02 7.45
N ASN A 196 17.29 22.90 8.13
CA ASN A 196 17.37 22.50 9.53
C ASN A 196 18.58 23.20 10.16
N PRO A 197 18.39 24.18 11.06
CA PRO A 197 17.12 24.64 11.66
C PRO A 197 16.13 25.30 10.67
N PHE A 198 14.85 25.39 11.03
CA PHE A 198 13.79 26.03 10.21
C PHE A 198 12.91 26.99 11.03
N GLY A 199 12.48 28.10 10.42
CA GLY A 199 11.49 29.05 10.98
C GLY A 199 10.10 28.99 10.33
N GLY A 200 10.02 28.53 9.08
CA GLY A 200 8.74 28.41 8.34
C GLY A 200 8.33 26.96 8.14
N GLN A 201 8.91 26.30 7.13
CA GLN A 201 8.69 24.89 6.86
C GLN A 201 10.00 24.14 6.68
N VAL A 202 9.99 22.86 7.02
CA VAL A 202 11.03 21.89 6.68
C VAL A 202 10.50 20.94 5.62
N LYS A 203 11.34 20.60 4.63
CA LYS A 203 11.04 19.62 3.59
C LYS A 203 11.79 18.32 3.86
N LEU A 204 11.10 17.21 3.72
CA LEU A 204 11.60 15.85 3.86
C LEU A 204 11.60 15.19 2.48
N ARG A 205 12.79 14.88 1.98
CA ARG A 205 12.98 14.13 0.73
C ARG A 205 13.11 12.65 1.05
N LEU A 206 12.10 11.89 0.64
CA LEU A 206 12.04 10.44 0.73
C LEU A 206 12.22 9.87 -0.67
N THR A 207 13.21 9.01 -0.87
CA THR A 207 13.36 8.24 -2.10
C THR A 207 12.88 6.83 -1.84
N LEU A 208 12.01 6.32 -2.71
CA LEU A 208 11.54 4.94 -2.66
C LEU A 208 12.08 4.20 -3.88
N ALA A 209 12.82 3.12 -3.65
CA ALA A 209 13.24 2.23 -4.74
C ALA A 209 12.02 1.50 -5.33
N HIS A 210 10.98 1.28 -4.51
CA HIS A 210 9.76 0.57 -4.88
C HIS A 210 8.54 1.27 -4.27
N PRO A 211 7.37 1.29 -4.95
CA PRO A 211 6.16 1.84 -4.36
C PRO A 211 5.76 1.07 -3.10
N GLY A 212 5.19 1.75 -2.12
CA GLY A 212 4.80 1.10 -0.86
C GLY A 212 4.13 2.05 0.13
N PRO A 213 3.63 1.50 1.26
CA PRO A 213 3.10 2.31 2.33
C PRO A 213 4.21 3.12 3.00
N VAL A 214 3.91 4.36 3.33
CA VAL A 214 4.80 5.30 3.99
C VAL A 214 4.10 5.85 5.23
N GLU A 215 4.75 5.69 6.38
CA GLU A 215 4.36 6.33 7.64
C GLU A 215 5.42 7.38 7.99
N ILE A 216 5.01 8.63 8.15
CA ILE A 216 5.89 9.72 8.58
C ILE A 216 5.23 10.52 9.70
N VAL A 217 5.85 10.50 10.88
CA VAL A 217 5.32 11.11 12.10
C VAL A 217 6.38 11.99 12.76
N VAL A 218 5.97 13.16 13.21
CA VAL A 218 6.79 14.14 13.93
C VAL A 218 6.52 14.03 15.44
N TYR A 219 7.59 13.96 16.22
CA TYR A 219 7.57 13.82 17.68
C TYR A 219 8.27 14.99 18.36
N ASP A 220 7.81 15.37 19.56
CA ASP A 220 8.55 16.27 20.46
C ASP A 220 9.63 15.52 21.26
N LEU A 221 10.42 16.24 22.06
CA LEU A 221 11.44 15.67 22.95
C LEU A 221 10.87 14.68 23.99
N GLY A 222 9.58 14.80 24.33
CA GLY A 222 8.89 13.90 25.25
C GLY A 222 8.34 12.64 24.57
N GLY A 223 8.54 12.48 23.26
CA GLY A 223 8.02 11.36 22.49
C GLY A 223 6.53 11.47 22.17
N ARG A 224 5.90 12.63 22.37
CA ARG A 224 4.50 12.85 21.99
C ARG A 224 4.40 13.14 20.50
N ILE A 225 3.37 12.59 19.86
CA ILE A 225 3.06 12.88 18.45
C ILE A 225 2.63 14.34 18.35
N VAL A 226 3.29 15.07 17.46
CA VAL A 226 3.01 16.46 17.14
C VAL A 226 2.20 16.56 15.86
N ARG A 227 2.63 15.82 14.82
CA ARG A 227 2.03 15.85 13.48
C ARG A 227 2.19 14.51 12.78
N SER A 228 1.14 14.02 12.13
CA SER A 228 1.25 12.95 11.12
C SER A 228 1.31 13.55 9.72
N LEU A 229 2.38 13.28 8.97
CA LEU A 229 2.57 13.75 7.59
C LEU A 229 2.14 12.71 6.56
N ALA A 230 2.27 11.43 6.90
CA ALA A 230 1.74 10.30 6.16
C ALA A 230 1.39 9.19 7.16
N ASN A 231 0.21 8.59 7.05
CA ASN A 231 -0.25 7.55 7.96
C ASN A 231 -0.51 6.27 7.17
N GLY A 232 0.55 5.52 6.87
CA GLY A 232 0.48 4.31 6.03
C GLY A 232 0.03 4.59 4.60
N ALA A 233 0.12 5.84 4.14
CA ALA A 233 -0.34 6.24 2.82
C ALA A 233 0.53 5.62 1.72
N TRP A 234 -0.07 5.29 0.58
CA TRP A 234 0.64 4.66 -0.52
C TRP A 234 1.45 5.66 -1.35
N PHE A 235 2.75 5.42 -1.50
CA PHE A 235 3.65 6.26 -2.29
C PHE A 235 4.24 5.46 -3.46
N THR A 236 4.61 6.17 -4.52
CA THR A 236 5.14 5.60 -5.77
C THR A 236 6.65 5.40 -5.66
N ALA A 237 7.28 4.61 -6.53
CA ALA A 237 8.75 4.63 -6.59
C ALA A 237 9.24 6.00 -7.09
N GLY A 238 10.39 6.44 -6.60
CA GLY A 238 10.98 7.73 -6.93
C GLY A 238 11.10 8.68 -5.74
N GLU A 239 11.44 9.94 -6.02
CA GLU A 239 11.62 10.98 -5.01
C GLU A 239 10.28 11.63 -4.64
N HIS A 240 10.03 11.72 -3.33
CA HIS A 240 8.87 12.36 -2.74
C HIS A 240 9.32 13.47 -1.80
N THR A 241 8.62 14.59 -1.82
CA THR A 241 8.86 15.70 -0.90
C THR A 241 7.63 15.93 -0.03
N LEU A 242 7.76 15.64 1.25
CA LEU A 242 6.76 16.02 2.26
C LEU A 242 7.22 17.30 2.96
N SER A 243 6.27 18.13 3.39
CA SER A 243 6.57 19.36 4.14
C SER A 243 5.93 19.33 5.51
N TRP A 244 6.64 19.89 6.49
CA TRP A 244 6.08 20.21 7.80
C TRP A 244 6.30 21.69 8.07
N ASP A 245 5.21 22.41 8.38
CA ASP A 245 5.14 23.84 8.63
C ASP A 245 5.29 24.21 10.11
N GLY A 246 5.71 23.25 10.94
CA GLY A 246 5.86 23.47 12.37
C GLY A 246 4.56 23.45 13.17
N ARG A 247 3.41 23.13 12.55
CA ARG A 247 2.11 23.02 13.24
C ARG A 247 1.83 21.60 13.70
N CYS A 248 1.07 21.48 14.78
CA CYS A 248 0.54 20.19 15.22
C CYS A 248 -0.73 19.81 14.45
N ASP A 249 -1.25 18.60 14.66
CA ASP A 249 -2.47 18.12 13.99
C ASP A 249 -3.71 18.99 14.26
N SER A 250 -3.75 19.74 15.38
CA SER A 250 -4.82 20.70 15.67
C SER A 250 -4.68 22.04 14.91
N GLY A 251 -3.66 22.19 14.06
CA GLY A 251 -3.36 23.40 13.31
C GLY A 251 -2.69 24.52 14.13
N ALA A 252 -2.44 24.32 15.43
CA ALA A 252 -1.73 25.28 16.26
C ALA A 252 -0.21 25.23 15.99
N SER A 253 0.48 26.36 16.14
CA SER A 253 1.94 26.40 16.03
C SER A 253 2.56 25.64 17.20
N SER A 254 3.49 24.73 16.90
CA SER A 254 4.29 24.05 17.92
C SER A 254 5.33 25.02 18.50
N SER A 255 5.85 24.82 19.70
CA SER A 255 6.88 25.73 20.25
C SER A 255 8.21 25.63 19.48
N ALA A 256 9.04 26.67 19.53
CA ALA A 256 10.44 26.53 19.18
C ALA A 256 11.09 25.39 20.01
N GLY A 257 12.00 24.62 19.40
CA GLY A 257 12.59 23.47 20.06
C GLY A 257 13.05 22.35 19.11
N VAL A 258 13.44 21.23 19.71
CA VAL A 258 13.91 20.04 19.00
C VAL A 258 12.76 19.05 18.79
N TYR A 259 12.70 18.50 17.58
CA TYR A 259 11.72 17.51 17.16
C TYR A 259 12.42 16.34 16.47
N PHE A 260 11.75 15.19 16.43
CA PHE A 260 12.21 14.01 15.70
C PHE A 260 11.18 13.60 14.67
N VAL A 261 11.62 13.45 13.41
CA VAL A 261 10.79 12.85 12.37
C VAL A 261 11.16 11.39 12.22
N ARG A 262 10.16 10.52 12.41
CA ARG A 262 10.26 9.08 12.14
C ARG A 262 9.60 8.80 10.80
N ALA A 263 10.31 8.15 9.90
CA ALA A 263 9.77 7.62 8.65
C ALA A 263 9.88 6.10 8.63
N GLN A 264 8.85 5.41 8.16
CA GLN A 264 8.86 3.98 7.87
C GLN A 264 8.38 3.78 6.43
N ALA A 265 9.21 3.16 5.60
CA ALA A 265 8.93 2.97 4.19
C ALA A 265 9.71 1.78 3.63
N GLY A 266 9.06 0.94 2.82
CA GLY A 266 9.71 -0.21 2.18
C GLY A 266 10.25 -1.28 3.15
N GLY A 267 9.93 -1.22 4.44
CA GLY A 267 10.53 -2.05 5.49
C GLY A 267 11.68 -1.36 6.23
N ASP A 268 12.18 -0.24 5.72
CA ASP A 268 13.22 0.57 6.36
C ASP A 268 12.61 1.58 7.36
N ARG A 269 13.37 1.90 8.41
CA ARG A 269 13.00 2.91 9.42
C ARG A 269 14.08 3.98 9.54
N PHE A 270 13.68 5.24 9.41
CA PHE A 270 14.54 6.41 9.53
C PHE A 270 14.10 7.28 10.69
N VAL A 271 15.07 7.88 11.39
CA VAL A 271 14.84 8.96 12.34
C VAL A 271 15.75 10.13 12.00
N ARG A 272 15.20 11.35 11.98
CA ARG A 272 15.95 12.59 11.74
C ARG A 272 15.58 13.64 12.78
N ARG A 273 16.58 14.28 13.37
CA ARG A 273 16.40 15.40 14.30
C ARG A 273 16.18 16.68 13.51
N VAL A 274 15.19 17.48 13.89
CA VAL A 274 14.86 18.78 13.29
C VAL A 274 14.74 19.84 14.38
N VAL A 275 15.22 21.05 14.13
CA VAL A 275 15.19 22.18 15.06
C VAL A 275 14.29 23.29 14.50
N LYS A 276 13.24 23.65 15.25
CA LYS A 276 12.36 24.79 14.97
C LYS A 276 12.81 25.99 15.80
N VAL A 277 12.95 27.17 15.18
CA VAL A 277 13.51 28.37 15.84
C VAL A 277 12.49 29.44 16.20
N GLU A 278 11.26 29.36 15.71
CA GLU A 278 10.16 30.33 15.91
C GLU A 278 8.88 29.61 16.28
#